data_AF-A0A370AVJ4-F1
#
_entry.id   AF-A0A370AVJ4-F1
#
_cell.length_a   1.000
_cell.length_b   1.000
_cell.length_c   1.000
_cell.angle_alpha   90.00
_cell.angle_beta   90.00
_cell.angle_gamma   90.00
#
_symmetry.space_group_name_H-M   'P 1'
#
loop_
_entity.id
_entity.type
_entity.pdbx_description
1 polymer ?
#
loop_
_entity_poly.entity_id
_entity_poly.type
_entity_poly.pdbx_seq_one_letter_code
_entity_poly.pdbx_strand_id
1 'polypeptide(L)'
;MLNAELYSIELNNEGHFKEEQWTELVDRLSMIFSISPERKIRILNNKVMKLTAAIPFIANCSNPMRIALSHLSIYLVAATAGGKDIFKHSFCDNDNLLMRLERISHFDGGDEIIINRGMKMLALSMLNDHKADAIEDMQMNKYNPINMGVWNYENISKKLIDEIVAIPCQALDLILDVTKDLPGYWDS
;
A
#
# COMPACT_ATOMS: atom_id res chain seq x y z
N MET A 1 -26.22 5.20 -26.42
CA MET A 1 -25.41 4.02 -26.06
C MET A 1 -23.96 4.40 -26.27
N LEU A 2 -23.23 4.66 -25.19
CA LEU A 2 -21.79 4.93 -25.25
C LEU A 2 -21.06 3.59 -25.26
N ASN A 3 -20.23 3.39 -26.29
CA ASN A 3 -19.32 2.26 -26.38
C ASN A 3 -18.30 2.35 -25.24
N ALA A 4 -18.45 1.49 -24.25
CA ALA A 4 -17.37 1.13 -23.35
C ALA A 4 -16.48 0.14 -24.12
N GLU A 5 -15.47 0.67 -24.82
CA GLU A 5 -14.36 -0.15 -25.27
C GLU A 5 -13.63 -0.66 -24.02
N LEU A 6 -14.00 -1.89 -23.65
CA LEU A 6 -13.23 -2.76 -22.78
C LEU A 6 -11.84 -2.92 -23.42
N TYR A 7 -10.87 -2.16 -22.94
CA TYR A 7 -9.46 -2.42 -23.17
C TYR A 7 -9.08 -3.70 -22.41
N SER A 8 -9.46 -4.85 -22.96
CA SER A 8 -8.87 -6.13 -22.57
C SER A 8 -7.48 -6.19 -23.17
N ILE A 9 -6.51 -5.60 -22.49
CA ILE A 9 -5.11 -5.85 -22.78
C ILE A 9 -4.84 -7.28 -22.29
N GLU A 10 -4.82 -8.23 -23.22
CA GLU A 10 -4.30 -9.57 -22.99
C GLU A 10 -2.78 -9.45 -22.76
N LEU A 11 -2.38 -9.14 -21.53
CA LEU A 11 -0.99 -9.22 -21.08
C LEU A 11 -0.72 -10.65 -20.60
N ASN A 12 0.23 -11.29 -21.26
CA ASN A 12 0.78 -12.62 -20.99
C ASN A 12 1.06 -12.83 -19.49
N ASN A 13 0.41 -13.81 -18.84
CA ASN A 13 0.77 -14.45 -17.56
C ASN A 13 1.18 -13.58 -16.35
N GLU A 14 1.05 -12.25 -16.40
CA GLU A 14 1.16 -11.38 -15.23
C GLU A 14 -0.17 -11.45 -14.48
N GLY A 15 -0.13 -11.72 -13.17
CA GLY A 15 -1.35 -11.96 -12.39
C GLY A 15 -2.39 -10.85 -12.56
N HIS A 16 -3.66 -11.23 -12.65
CA HIS A 16 -4.72 -10.30 -13.04
C HIS A 16 -5.36 -9.63 -11.82
N PHE A 17 -5.09 -8.34 -11.65
CA PHE A 17 -5.88 -7.45 -10.81
C PHE A 17 -6.73 -6.52 -11.68
N LYS A 18 -8.05 -6.62 -11.56
CA LYS A 18 -9.03 -5.89 -12.38
C LYS A 18 -9.83 -4.90 -11.54
N GLU A 19 -10.39 -3.87 -12.18
CA GLU A 19 -11.22 -2.87 -11.51
C GLU A 19 -12.47 -3.48 -10.85
N GLU A 20 -13.03 -4.55 -11.40
CA GLU A 20 -14.17 -5.24 -10.80
C GLU A 20 -13.79 -5.90 -9.47
N GLN A 21 -12.59 -6.48 -9.38
CA GLN A 21 -12.08 -7.08 -8.14
C GLN A 21 -11.77 -6.00 -7.09
N TRP A 22 -11.23 -4.86 -7.52
CA TRP A 22 -11.02 -3.71 -6.64
C TRP A 22 -12.34 -3.20 -6.06
N THR A 23 -13.34 -2.99 -6.93
CA THR A 23 -14.68 -2.54 -6.52
C THR A 23 -15.34 -3.54 -5.58
N GLU A 24 -15.24 -4.83 -5.89
CA GLU A 24 -15.77 -5.90 -5.02
C GLU A 24 -15.13 -5.89 -3.63
N LEU A 25 -13.80 -5.73 -3.54
CA LEU A 25 -13.10 -5.64 -2.25
C LEU A 25 -13.58 -4.43 -1.44
N VAL A 26 -13.70 -3.26 -2.07
CA VAL A 26 -14.18 -2.05 -1.39
C VAL A 26 -15.63 -2.17 -0.95
N ASP A 27 -16.48 -2.83 -1.74
CA ASP A 27 -17.87 -3.12 -1.36
C ASP A 27 -17.93 -4.01 -0.11
N ARG A 28 -17.16 -5.09 -0.10
CA ARG A 28 -17.07 -6.01 1.05
C ARG A 28 -16.56 -5.29 2.30
N LEU A 29 -15.50 -4.50 2.20
CA LEU A 29 -15.00 -3.70 3.31
C LEU A 29 -16.04 -2.71 3.80
N SER A 30 -16.78 -2.09 2.88
CA SER A 30 -17.83 -1.14 3.21
C SER A 30 -18.96 -1.78 4.02
N MET A 31 -19.33 -3.02 3.69
CA MET A 31 -20.28 -3.81 4.47
C MET A 31 -19.73 -4.22 5.84
N ILE A 32 -18.49 -4.73 5.90
CA ILE A 32 -17.86 -5.22 7.14
C ILE A 32 -17.68 -4.09 8.15
N PHE A 33 -17.18 -2.94 7.70
CA PHE A 33 -16.80 -1.82 8.57
C PHE A 33 -17.86 -0.71 8.60
N SER A 34 -19.03 -0.91 7.99
CA SER A 34 -20.09 0.10 7.89
C SER A 34 -19.58 1.44 7.36
N ILE A 35 -18.79 1.41 6.28
CA ILE A 35 -18.12 2.58 5.70
C ILE A 35 -19.16 3.47 5.02
N SER A 36 -19.11 4.79 5.30
CA SER A 36 -20.02 5.75 4.66
C SER A 36 -19.74 5.88 3.15
N PRO A 37 -20.74 6.29 2.34
CA PRO A 37 -20.54 6.50 0.90
C PRO A 37 -19.37 7.44 0.57
N GLU A 38 -19.18 8.50 1.34
CA GLU A 38 -18.11 9.48 1.12
C GLU A 38 -16.73 8.86 1.37
N ARG A 39 -16.60 8.08 2.46
CA ARG A 39 -15.34 7.38 2.77
C ARG A 39 -15.07 6.26 1.77
N LYS A 40 -16.11 5.60 1.25
CA LYS A 40 -15.98 4.61 0.18
C LYS A 40 -15.37 5.20 -1.09
N ILE A 41 -15.80 6.40 -1.49
CA ILE A 41 -15.22 7.11 -2.64
C ILE A 41 -13.74 7.43 -2.41
N ARG A 42 -13.36 7.85 -1.20
CA ARG A 42 -11.94 8.08 -0.86
C ARG A 42 -11.13 6.80 -0.96
N ILE A 43 -11.65 5.70 -0.43
CA ILE A 43 -11.00 4.39 -0.54
C ILE A 43 -10.80 4.01 -2.00
N LEU A 44 -11.84 4.10 -2.84
CA LEU A 44 -11.74 3.76 -4.28
C LEU A 44 -10.64 4.53 -5.02
N ASN A 45 -10.34 5.75 -4.59
CA ASN A 45 -9.31 6.61 -5.17
C ASN A 45 -7.94 6.49 -4.48
N ASN A 46 -7.82 5.72 -3.39
CA ASN A 46 -6.58 5.59 -2.66
C ASN A 46 -5.66 4.55 -3.33
N LYS A 47 -4.59 5.04 -3.97
CA LYS A 47 -3.61 4.21 -4.69
C LYS A 47 -2.87 3.22 -3.80
N VAL A 48 -2.63 3.56 -2.53
CA VAL A 48 -1.86 2.72 -1.59
C VAL A 48 -2.71 1.53 -1.10
N MET A 49 -3.98 1.78 -0.80
CA MET A 49 -4.94 0.72 -0.52
C MET A 49 -5.12 -0.17 -1.76
N LYS A 50 -5.27 0.43 -2.95
CA LYS A 50 -5.39 -0.33 -4.19
C LYS A 50 -4.14 -1.17 -4.48
N LEU A 51 -2.95 -0.65 -4.22
CA LEU A 51 -1.68 -1.38 -4.33
C LEU A 51 -1.65 -2.56 -3.35
N THR A 52 -1.99 -2.32 -2.08
CA THR A 52 -2.10 -3.37 -1.05
C THR A 52 -3.03 -4.50 -1.50
N ALA A 53 -4.16 -4.15 -2.11
CA ALA A 53 -5.12 -5.09 -2.65
C ALA A 53 -4.59 -5.87 -3.87
N ALA A 54 -3.78 -5.24 -4.70
CA ALA A 54 -3.35 -5.76 -5.99
C ALA A 54 -2.19 -6.75 -5.90
N ILE A 55 -1.27 -6.57 -4.94
CA ILE A 55 -0.05 -7.40 -4.81
C ILE A 55 -0.38 -8.91 -4.83
N PRO A 56 -1.34 -9.43 -4.05
CA PRO A 56 -1.64 -10.85 -4.05
C PRO A 56 -2.10 -11.39 -5.43
N PHE A 57 -2.85 -10.57 -6.18
CA PHE A 57 -3.34 -10.94 -7.50
C PHE A 57 -2.22 -10.92 -8.53
N ILE A 58 -1.44 -9.84 -8.59
CA ILE A 58 -0.37 -9.67 -9.57
C ILE A 58 0.74 -10.71 -9.35
N ALA A 59 1.00 -11.06 -8.09
CA ALA A 59 1.95 -12.11 -7.74
C ALA A 59 1.41 -13.53 -7.95
N ASN A 60 0.17 -13.74 -8.41
CA ASN A 60 -0.43 -15.07 -8.55
C ASN A 60 -0.41 -15.90 -7.26
N CYS A 61 -0.72 -15.29 -6.11
CA CYS A 61 -0.88 -16.02 -4.86
C CYS A 61 -2.01 -17.07 -4.95
N SER A 62 -2.00 -18.08 -4.09
CA SER A 62 -2.98 -19.18 -4.12
C SER A 62 -4.42 -18.74 -3.81
N ASN A 63 -4.60 -17.71 -2.97
CA ASN A 63 -5.91 -17.20 -2.57
C ASN A 63 -5.93 -15.65 -2.55
N PRO A 64 -5.76 -14.98 -3.70
CA PRO A 64 -5.41 -13.56 -3.75
C PRO A 64 -6.50 -12.66 -3.15
N MET A 65 -7.78 -12.98 -3.41
CA MET A 65 -8.93 -12.25 -2.83
C MET A 65 -8.95 -12.31 -1.30
N ARG A 66 -8.66 -13.48 -0.72
CA ARG A 66 -8.64 -13.67 0.74
C ARG A 66 -7.51 -12.88 1.37
N ILE A 67 -6.32 -12.95 0.76
CA ILE A 67 -5.13 -12.23 1.21
C ILE A 67 -5.37 -10.72 1.14
N ALA A 68 -5.82 -10.22 -0.03
CA ALA A 68 -6.11 -8.81 -0.25
C ALA A 68 -7.14 -8.25 0.75
N LEU A 69 -8.26 -8.96 0.97
CA LEU A 69 -9.26 -8.54 1.95
C LEU A 69 -8.69 -8.50 3.38
N SER A 70 -7.84 -9.47 3.74
CA SER A 70 -7.20 -9.53 5.06
C SER A 70 -6.24 -8.37 5.26
N HIS A 71 -5.37 -8.11 4.29
CA HIS A 71 -4.41 -6.99 4.33
C HIS A 71 -5.12 -5.64 4.37
N LEU A 72 -6.14 -5.43 3.54
CA LEU A 72 -6.95 -4.20 3.56
C LEU A 72 -7.71 -4.00 4.87
N SER A 73 -8.19 -5.08 5.48
CA SER A 73 -8.86 -5.00 6.78
C SER A 73 -7.89 -4.50 7.84
N ILE A 74 -6.67 -5.04 7.89
CA ILE A 74 -5.61 -4.58 8.80
C ILE A 74 -5.27 -3.12 8.53
N TYR A 75 -5.10 -2.73 7.27
CA TYR A 75 -4.86 -1.34 6.88
C TYR A 75 -5.97 -0.41 7.39
N LEU A 76 -7.24 -0.77 7.17
CA LEU A 76 -8.37 0.04 7.61
C LEU A 76 -8.44 0.18 9.12
N VAL A 77 -8.20 -0.92 9.87
CA VAL A 77 -8.12 -0.85 11.34
C VAL A 77 -7.01 0.11 11.76
N ALA A 78 -5.81 -0.03 11.19
CA ALA A 78 -4.66 0.82 11.48
C ALA A 78 -4.92 2.31 11.18
N ALA A 79 -5.71 2.62 10.16
CA ALA A 79 -6.09 3.98 9.78
C ALA A 79 -7.24 4.57 10.61
N THR A 80 -7.97 3.77 11.41
CA THR A 80 -9.10 4.27 12.22
C THR A 80 -8.64 4.87 13.54
N ALA A 81 -9.43 5.80 14.10
CA ALA A 81 -9.14 6.41 15.40
C ALA A 81 -8.97 5.39 16.54
N GLY A 82 -9.68 4.25 16.48
CA GLY A 82 -9.61 3.19 17.49
C GLY A 82 -8.45 2.20 17.31
N GLY A 83 -7.71 2.26 16.20
CA GLY A 83 -6.52 1.43 15.97
C GLY A 83 -5.23 2.23 15.81
N LYS A 84 -5.32 3.53 15.54
CA LYS A 84 -4.16 4.38 15.22
C LYS A 84 -3.11 4.42 16.33
N ASP A 85 -3.51 4.31 17.59
CA ASP A 85 -2.62 4.24 18.75
C ASP A 85 -1.87 2.90 18.84
N ILE A 86 -2.55 1.79 18.51
CA ILE A 86 -1.98 0.44 18.50
C ILE A 86 -0.99 0.25 17.34
N PHE A 87 -1.31 0.79 16.16
CA PHE A 87 -0.49 0.67 14.93
C PHE A 87 0.46 1.86 14.72
N LYS A 88 0.62 2.71 15.74
CA LYS A 88 1.57 3.81 15.68
C LYS A 88 3.00 3.28 15.66
N HIS A 89 3.87 3.93 14.88
CA HIS A 89 5.30 3.64 14.90
C HIS A 89 5.84 3.69 16.32
N SER A 90 6.54 2.64 16.71
CA SER A 90 7.23 2.49 17.99
C SER A 90 8.72 2.26 17.78
N PHE A 91 9.51 2.30 18.86
CA PHE A 91 10.95 2.01 18.79
C PHE A 91 11.24 0.59 18.27
N CYS A 92 10.31 -0.35 18.45
CA CYS A 92 10.45 -1.72 17.93
C CYS A 92 10.44 -1.78 16.40
N ASP A 93 9.91 -0.74 15.74
CA ASP A 93 9.82 -0.65 14.27
C ASP A 93 11.07 0.00 13.65
N ASN A 94 12.04 0.44 14.46
CA ASN A 94 13.21 1.20 13.99
C ASN A 94 14.20 0.34 13.21
N ASP A 95 14.37 -0.93 13.59
CA ASP A 95 15.44 -1.80 13.10
C ASP A 95 15.25 -2.16 11.62
N ASN A 96 14.01 -2.21 11.15
CA ASN A 96 13.71 -2.54 9.76
C ASN A 96 12.42 -1.86 9.33
N LEU A 97 12.52 -1.05 8.26
CA LEU A 97 11.40 -0.30 7.66
C LEU A 97 10.18 -1.19 7.38
N LEU A 98 10.38 -2.45 6.98
CA LEU A 98 9.30 -3.36 6.65
C LEU A 98 8.59 -3.94 7.88
N MET A 99 9.14 -3.80 9.09
CA MET A 99 8.50 -4.29 10.32
C MET A 99 7.12 -3.69 10.53
N ARG A 100 6.96 -2.41 10.17
CA ARG A 100 5.67 -1.74 10.26
C ARG A 100 4.63 -2.29 9.28
N LEU A 101 5.08 -2.93 8.21
CA LEU A 101 4.24 -3.58 7.20
C LEU A 101 4.09 -5.09 7.46
N GLU A 102 4.70 -5.65 8.50
CA GLU A 102 4.73 -7.11 8.75
C GLU A 102 3.33 -7.72 8.84
N ARG A 103 2.37 -6.98 9.39
CA ARG A 103 0.98 -7.44 9.51
C ARG A 103 0.27 -7.60 8.16
N ILE A 104 0.77 -6.95 7.11
CA ILE A 104 0.27 -7.08 5.74
C ILE A 104 1.31 -7.69 4.79
N SER A 105 2.37 -8.33 5.32
CA SER A 105 3.44 -8.91 4.50
C SER A 105 3.33 -10.43 4.36
N HIS A 106 2.25 -11.05 4.87
CA HIS A 106 2.05 -12.49 4.78
C HIS A 106 1.24 -12.86 3.52
N PHE A 107 1.86 -13.62 2.63
CA PHE A 107 1.29 -14.09 1.37
C PHE A 107 1.33 -15.62 1.33
N ASP A 108 0.30 -16.24 0.75
CA ASP A 108 0.22 -17.69 0.54
C ASP A 108 0.53 -18.00 -0.92
N GLY A 109 1.77 -18.45 -1.18
CA GLY A 109 2.33 -18.65 -2.52
C GLY A 109 2.61 -17.35 -3.28
N GLY A 110 2.75 -17.49 -4.60
CA GLY A 110 2.99 -16.39 -5.53
C GLY A 110 4.46 -16.11 -5.84
N ASP A 111 4.69 -15.15 -6.74
CA ASP A 111 6.02 -14.70 -7.14
C ASP A 111 6.62 -13.76 -6.09
N GLU A 112 7.60 -14.27 -5.35
CA GLU A 112 8.30 -13.52 -4.30
C GLU A 112 8.97 -12.23 -4.80
N ILE A 113 9.43 -12.18 -6.06
CA ILE A 113 10.07 -11.00 -6.63
C ILE A 113 9.03 -9.89 -6.77
N ILE A 114 7.83 -10.21 -7.26
CA ILE A 114 6.71 -9.28 -7.39
C ILE A 114 6.18 -8.84 -6.02
N ILE A 115 6.03 -9.78 -5.08
CA ILE A 115 5.62 -9.47 -3.70
C ILE A 115 6.60 -8.49 -3.06
N ASN A 116 7.89 -8.80 -3.10
CA ASN A 116 8.92 -7.95 -2.51
C ASN A 116 8.95 -6.56 -3.14
N ARG A 117 8.77 -6.46 -4.46
CA ARG A 117 8.65 -5.18 -5.15
C ARG A 117 7.44 -4.38 -4.62
N GLY A 118 6.27 -4.99 -4.56
CA GLY A 118 5.06 -4.35 -4.04
C GLY A 118 5.19 -3.87 -2.60
N MET A 119 5.80 -4.69 -1.73
CA MET A 119 6.06 -4.32 -0.33
C MET A 119 7.04 -3.14 -0.22
N LYS A 120 8.04 -3.03 -1.10
CA LYS A 120 8.93 -1.87 -1.15
C LYS A 120 8.23 -0.60 -1.61
N MET A 121 7.29 -0.70 -2.55
CA MET A 121 6.46 0.43 -2.97
C MET A 121 5.59 0.93 -1.81
N LEU A 122 4.99 0.01 -1.04
CA LEU A 122 4.25 0.36 0.18
C LEU A 122 5.18 1.01 1.23
N ALA A 123 6.40 0.49 1.41
CA ALA A 123 7.37 1.04 2.35
C ALA A 123 7.84 2.44 1.95
N LEU A 124 8.03 2.70 0.66
CA LEU A 124 8.38 4.02 0.13
C LEU A 124 7.27 5.03 0.39
N SER A 125 6.01 4.64 0.14
CA SER A 125 4.84 5.47 0.45
C SER A 125 4.79 5.81 1.95
N MET A 126 5.06 4.84 2.82
CA MET A 126 5.06 5.04 4.28
C MET A 126 6.20 5.97 4.73
N LEU A 127 7.36 5.83 4.11
CA LEU A 127 8.48 6.71 4.35
C LEU A 127 8.17 8.16 3.92
N ASN A 128 7.41 8.35 2.84
CA ASN A 128 6.95 9.68 2.39
C ASN A 128 5.99 10.34 3.38
N ASP A 129 5.05 9.61 3.99
CA ASP A 129 4.20 10.20 5.05
C ASP A 129 5.02 10.71 6.20
N HIS A 130 5.96 9.88 6.69
CA HIS A 130 6.79 10.29 7.81
C HIS A 130 7.57 11.55 7.48
N LYS A 131 7.98 11.73 6.22
CA LYS A 131 8.69 12.92 5.76
C LYS A 131 7.75 14.13 5.70
N ALA A 132 6.52 13.94 5.20
CA ALA A 132 5.51 14.99 5.13
C ALA A 132 5.10 15.46 6.54
N ASP A 133 4.89 14.52 7.46
CA ASP A 133 4.45 14.77 8.83
C ASP A 133 5.58 15.25 9.75
N ALA A 134 6.84 15.17 9.31
CA ALA A 134 8.02 15.42 10.15
C ALA A 134 7.97 16.79 10.87
N ILE A 135 7.59 17.86 10.16
CA ILE A 135 7.54 19.20 10.75
C ILE A 135 6.43 19.30 11.80
N GLU A 136 5.23 18.82 11.48
CA GLU A 136 4.08 18.87 12.38
C GLU A 136 4.31 18.02 13.63
N ASP A 137 4.84 16.80 13.45
CA ASP A 137 5.19 15.89 14.54
C ASP A 137 6.20 16.51 15.49
N MET A 138 7.22 17.20 14.96
CA MET A 138 8.20 17.91 15.79
C MET A 138 7.55 19.01 16.63
N GLN A 139 6.65 19.81 16.03
CA GLN A 139 5.93 20.89 16.74
C GLN A 139 5.02 20.36 17.84
N MET A 140 4.43 19.18 17.63
CA MET A 140 3.54 18.53 18.59
C MET A 140 4.26 17.62 19.60
N ASN A 141 5.60 17.57 19.60
CA ASN A 141 6.38 16.60 20.39
C ASN A 141 5.95 15.14 20.17
N LYS A 142 5.54 14.79 18.94
CA LYS A 142 5.26 13.41 18.55
C LYS A 142 6.52 12.75 18.01
N TYR A 143 6.71 11.49 18.35
CA TYR A 143 7.78 10.68 17.78
C TYR A 143 7.61 10.54 16.27
N ASN A 144 8.68 10.80 15.53
CA ASN A 144 8.80 10.52 14.10
C ASN A 144 10.22 10.00 13.81
N PRO A 145 10.38 8.83 13.15
CA PRO A 145 11.69 8.19 12.95
C PRO A 145 12.66 9.02 12.10
N ILE A 146 12.15 9.92 11.25
CA ILE A 146 12.99 10.82 10.44
C ILE A 146 13.58 11.94 11.31
N ASN A 147 12.76 12.58 12.14
CA ASN A 147 13.24 13.62 13.08
C ASN A 147 14.27 13.09 14.06
N MET A 148 14.13 11.83 14.46
CA MET A 148 15.04 11.15 15.38
C MET A 148 16.32 10.65 14.70
N GLY A 149 16.48 10.85 13.39
CA GLY A 149 17.63 10.40 12.62
C GLY A 149 17.75 8.88 12.48
N VAL A 150 16.74 8.12 12.93
CA VAL A 150 16.69 6.66 12.80
C VAL A 150 16.55 6.28 11.34
N TRP A 151 15.65 6.95 10.64
CA TRP A 151 15.46 6.78 9.21
C TRP A 151 16.03 7.97 8.46
N ASN A 152 17.13 7.74 7.73
CA ASN A 152 17.63 8.71 6.78
C ASN A 152 16.77 8.63 5.50
N TYR A 153 15.82 9.57 5.38
CA TYR A 153 14.85 9.59 4.29
C TYR A 153 15.52 9.51 2.92
N GLU A 154 16.53 10.36 2.69
CA GLU A 154 17.18 10.53 1.40
C GLU A 154 17.92 9.26 0.96
N ASN A 155 18.61 8.59 1.88
CA ASN A 155 19.30 7.32 1.60
C ASN A 155 18.33 6.16 1.41
N ILE A 156 17.33 6.03 2.29
CA ILE A 156 16.39 4.91 2.27
C ILE A 156 15.46 5.01 1.04
N SER A 157 14.92 6.20 0.75
CA SER A 157 14.05 6.43 -0.42
C SER A 157 14.79 6.11 -1.71
N LYS A 158 16.02 6.61 -1.89
CA LYS A 158 16.85 6.30 -3.05
C LYS A 158 17.06 4.80 -3.22
N LYS A 159 17.45 4.11 -2.14
CA LYS A 159 17.66 2.66 -2.18
C LYS A 159 16.38 1.91 -2.56
N LEU A 160 15.23 2.28 -2.00
CA LEU A 160 13.96 1.65 -2.35
C LEU A 160 13.59 1.87 -3.82
N ILE A 161 13.75 3.10 -4.33
CA ILE A 161 13.48 3.43 -5.74
C ILE A 161 14.37 2.58 -6.65
N ASP A 162 15.68 2.51 -6.38
CA ASP A 162 16.63 1.72 -7.16
C ASP A 162 16.22 0.23 -7.18
N GLU A 163 15.82 -0.32 -6.03
CA GLU A 163 15.37 -1.71 -5.91
C GLU A 163 14.01 -1.99 -6.57
N ILE A 164 13.09 -1.02 -6.59
CA ILE A 164 11.78 -1.15 -7.25
C ILE A 164 11.96 -1.10 -8.77
N VAL A 165 12.76 -0.16 -9.28
CA VAL A 165 13.01 0.03 -10.72
C VAL A 165 13.80 -1.13 -11.31
N ALA A 166 14.65 -1.80 -10.52
CA ALA A 166 15.40 -2.98 -10.95
C ALA A 166 14.51 -4.18 -11.34
N ILE A 167 13.24 -4.19 -10.91
CA ILE A 167 12.27 -5.26 -11.20
C ILE A 167 11.12 -4.63 -12.01
N PRO A 168 11.06 -4.81 -13.34
CA PRO A 168 9.93 -4.31 -14.13
C PRO A 168 8.62 -5.02 -13.77
N CYS A 169 7.54 -4.27 -13.55
CA CYS A 169 6.20 -4.83 -13.39
C CYS A 169 5.16 -3.78 -13.76
N GLN A 170 4.69 -3.81 -15.01
CA GLN A 170 3.78 -2.80 -15.55
C GLN A 170 2.45 -2.77 -14.77
N ALA A 171 1.94 -3.93 -14.35
CA ALA A 171 0.69 -4.03 -13.60
C ALA A 171 0.72 -3.24 -12.28
N LEU A 172 1.84 -3.28 -11.54
CA LEU A 172 2.01 -2.50 -10.31
C LEU A 172 2.21 -1.01 -10.60
N ASP A 173 2.95 -0.68 -11.68
CA ASP A 173 3.26 0.71 -12.06
C ASP A 173 2.02 1.47 -12.54
N LEU A 174 1.05 0.78 -13.14
CA LEU A 174 -0.25 1.35 -13.51
C LEU A 174 -1.07 1.78 -12.28
N ILE A 175 -0.82 1.18 -11.12
CA ILE A 175 -1.50 1.54 -9.86
C ILE A 175 -0.74 2.68 -9.18
N LEU A 176 0.58 2.55 -9.08
CA LEU A 176 1.44 3.51 -8.43
C LEU A 176 2.80 3.61 -9.14
N ASP A 177 3.03 4.69 -9.87
CA ASP A 177 4.31 4.94 -10.54
C ASP A 177 5.26 5.64 -9.56
N VAL A 178 6.14 4.90 -8.87
CA VAL A 178 7.06 5.48 -7.89
C VAL A 178 8.08 6.48 -8.46
N THR A 179 8.21 6.57 -9.80
CA THR A 179 9.10 7.53 -10.46
C THR A 179 8.43 8.88 -10.74
N LYS A 180 7.10 8.93 -10.72
CA LYS A 180 6.30 10.14 -10.98
C LYS A 180 5.39 10.52 -9.81
N ASP A 181 4.79 9.52 -9.18
CA ASP A 181 3.92 9.62 -8.03
C ASP A 181 4.72 9.31 -6.75
N LEU A 182 4.87 10.27 -5.86
CA LEU A 182 5.38 10.06 -4.49
C LEU A 182 4.25 10.31 -3.47
N PRO A 183 3.15 9.53 -3.48
CA PRO A 183 2.09 9.71 -2.50
C PRO A 183 2.59 9.30 -1.11
N GLY A 184 1.98 9.87 -0.09
CA GLY A 184 2.01 9.34 1.26
C GLY A 184 1.17 8.05 1.40
N TYR A 185 1.54 7.17 2.33
CA TYR A 185 0.83 5.94 2.69
C TYR A 185 -0.47 6.21 3.47
N TRP A 186 -0.60 7.34 4.16
CA TRP A 186 -1.79 7.73 4.93
C TRP A 186 -2.63 8.79 4.23
N ASP A 187 -2.17 9.35 3.11
CA ASP A 187 -2.90 10.32 2.29
C ASP A 187 -4.22 9.68 1.81
N SER A 188 -5.30 9.97 2.53
CA SER A 188 -6.64 9.39 2.41
C SER A 188 -7.76 10.42 2.54
#